data_AF-A0A846TZY5-F1
#
_entry.id   AF-A0A846TZY5-F1
#
_cell.length_a   1.000
_cell.length_b   1.000
_cell.length_c   1.000
_cell.angle_alpha   90.00
_cell.angle_beta   90.00
_cell.angle_gamma   90.00
#
_symmetry.space_group_name_H-M   'P 1'
#
loop_
_entity.id
_entity.type
_entity.pdbx_description
1 polymer ?
#
loop_
_entity_poly.entity_id
_entity_poly.type
_entity_poly.pdbx_seq_one_letter_code
_entity_poly.pdbx_strand_id
1 'polypeptide(L)'
;MKKFLISLSLVMGLGLFLQLPLAELSTTTHAASYGWKQVNGNWYYYTSSGVKVTGWKSIGGKWYYFNSYGVMKTGWVKEGSKWYFLDSNGAMKTGWLQSGSKWYYLNTDGAMATGWKKVSNTWYYLESSGAMRTGWLQSGSNWYYLKPNGAMQTSWAKVSGKWYFFDTNGTMKTGWVQSGSDWYYMNTNGTMKTGWVSSGGKWYYLDEVDGFMWTGWIDDNGKLYYLYDNGVMAASTTINGITLGADGAAIEETGFFNTDLKSTIGQIIKYYNDSIKKDFKVEYEDTNDIAYFFRNTEPLAYAEAGVVMGDVFFPEFLVDLAYALGIPVNEEEMEALLIEASDHGQAHNELVSVYNDGITLEFYWDIENY
;
A
#
# COMPACT_ATOMS: atom_id res chain seq x y z
N MET A 1 -67.27 31.64 -1.54
CA MET A 1 -68.14 31.57 -0.33
C MET A 1 -69.60 31.61 -0.76
N LYS A 2 -70.42 30.77 -0.13
CA LYS A 2 -71.87 30.61 -0.39
C LYS A 2 -72.59 31.97 -0.34
N LYS A 3 -73.40 32.23 -1.37
CA LYS A 3 -74.36 33.35 -1.44
C LYS A 3 -75.55 33.03 -0.54
N PHE A 4 -75.93 33.96 0.34
CA PHE A 4 -77.25 33.98 0.96
C PHE A 4 -78.10 35.06 0.28
N LEU A 5 -79.22 34.63 -0.29
CA LEU A 5 -80.32 35.46 -0.76
C LEU A 5 -81.21 35.82 0.43
N ILE A 6 -81.56 37.09 0.58
CA ILE A 6 -82.75 37.51 1.33
C ILE A 6 -83.54 38.48 0.46
N SER A 7 -84.82 38.16 0.33
CA SER A 7 -85.83 38.81 -0.49
C SER A 7 -86.41 40.07 0.15
N LEU A 8 -86.55 41.10 -0.68
CA LEU A 8 -87.71 41.97 -0.89
C LEU A 8 -88.60 42.40 0.31
N SER A 9 -88.62 43.70 0.56
CA SER A 9 -89.88 44.42 0.80
C SER A 9 -89.74 45.88 0.39
N LEU A 10 -90.57 46.26 -0.58
CA LEU A 10 -90.72 47.58 -1.19
C LEU A 10 -91.49 48.49 -0.23
N VAL A 11 -90.89 49.61 0.19
CA VAL A 11 -91.62 50.73 0.81
C VAL A 11 -91.31 51.97 -0.01
N MET A 12 -92.33 52.49 -0.70
CA MET A 12 -92.30 53.77 -1.39
C MET A 12 -92.19 54.90 -0.35
N GLY A 13 -91.10 55.65 -0.42
CA GLY A 13 -90.93 56.89 0.32
C GLY A 13 -89.96 57.77 -0.45
N LEU A 14 -90.44 58.92 -0.95
CA LEU A 14 -89.60 59.99 -1.48
C LEU A 14 -88.59 60.41 -0.40
N GLY A 15 -87.35 59.98 -0.56
CA GLY A 15 -86.23 60.38 0.28
C GLY A 15 -85.07 60.70 -0.64
N LEU A 16 -84.67 61.96 -0.63
CA LEU A 16 -83.49 62.48 -1.30
C LEU A 16 -82.26 61.66 -0.84
N PHE A 17 -81.84 60.66 -1.61
CA PHE A 17 -80.61 59.93 -1.31
C PHE A 17 -79.43 60.79 -1.74
N LEU A 18 -78.81 61.47 -0.77
CA LEU A 18 -77.44 61.96 -0.88
C LEU A 18 -76.54 60.75 -1.16
N GLN A 19 -76.12 60.63 -2.41
CA GLN A 19 -75.15 59.64 -2.83
C GLN A 19 -73.77 60.08 -2.31
N LEU A 20 -73.43 59.62 -1.10
CA LEU A 20 -72.05 59.73 -0.60
C LEU A 20 -71.15 58.98 -1.59
N PRO A 21 -70.02 59.57 -2.04
CA PRO A 21 -69.10 58.85 -2.90
C PRO A 21 -68.65 57.60 -2.16
N LEU A 22 -68.82 56.46 -2.81
CA LEU A 22 -68.25 55.20 -2.37
C LEU A 22 -66.74 55.41 -2.36
N ALA A 23 -66.14 55.60 -1.18
CA ALA A 23 -64.70 55.62 -1.05
C ALA A 23 -64.21 54.25 -1.50
N GLU A 24 -63.67 54.17 -2.71
CA GLU A 24 -62.93 53.01 -3.16
C GLU A 24 -61.79 52.82 -2.17
N LEU A 25 -61.91 51.82 -1.30
CA LEU A 25 -60.82 51.37 -0.47
C LEU A 25 -59.77 50.84 -1.44
N SER A 26 -58.79 51.69 -1.78
CA SER A 26 -57.61 51.25 -2.48
C SER A 26 -56.89 50.28 -1.55
N THR A 27 -57.14 48.99 -1.73
CA THR A 27 -56.27 47.96 -1.18
C THR A 27 -54.96 48.10 -1.94
N THR A 28 -54.10 48.99 -1.46
CA THR A 28 -52.68 48.95 -1.78
C THR A 28 -52.24 47.55 -1.39
N THR A 29 -52.08 46.69 -2.39
CA THR A 29 -51.38 45.43 -2.24
C THR A 29 -49.94 45.80 -1.91
N HIS A 30 -49.66 45.98 -0.61
CA HIS A 30 -48.29 46.03 -0.13
C HIS A 30 -47.64 44.73 -0.59
N ALA A 31 -46.75 44.85 -1.59
CA ALA A 31 -45.83 43.80 -1.92
C ALA A 31 -45.27 43.23 -0.61
N ALA A 32 -45.43 41.93 -0.41
CA ALA A 32 -45.11 41.22 0.82
C ALA A 32 -43.87 41.82 1.50
N SER A 33 -44.03 42.42 2.68
CA SER A 33 -42.93 43.04 3.45
C SER A 33 -42.01 42.01 4.12
N TYR A 34 -42.24 40.72 3.84
CA TYR A 34 -41.59 39.56 4.43
C TYR A 34 -40.82 38.76 3.38
N GLY A 35 -39.83 37.98 3.82
CA GLY A 35 -38.94 37.21 2.96
C GLY A 35 -37.60 37.90 2.68
N TRP A 36 -36.92 37.44 1.64
CA TRP A 36 -35.61 37.96 1.23
C TRP A 36 -35.71 39.37 0.67
N LYS A 37 -34.83 40.27 1.13
CA LYS A 37 -34.74 41.64 0.65
C LYS A 37 -33.30 42.11 0.58
N GLN A 38 -32.91 42.67 -0.56
CA GLN A 38 -31.61 43.32 -0.72
C GLN A 38 -31.74 44.83 -0.48
N VAL A 39 -30.89 45.39 0.38
CA VAL A 39 -30.84 46.83 0.69
C VAL A 39 -29.37 47.26 0.76
N ASN A 40 -28.99 48.23 -0.07
CA ASN A 40 -27.61 48.76 -0.16
C ASN A 40 -26.56 47.65 -0.29
N GLY A 41 -26.80 46.70 -1.20
CA GLY A 41 -25.91 45.56 -1.45
C GLY A 41 -25.97 44.43 -0.42
N ASN A 42 -26.63 44.63 0.72
CA ASN A 42 -26.73 43.64 1.79
C ASN A 42 -28.05 42.86 1.72
N TRP A 43 -28.00 41.56 1.97
CA TRP A 43 -29.19 40.70 2.03
C TRP A 43 -29.73 40.60 3.46
N TYR A 44 -31.05 40.67 3.58
CA TYR A 44 -31.83 40.53 4.81
C TYR A 44 -32.96 39.53 4.59
N TYR A 45 -33.47 38.95 5.68
CA TYR A 45 -34.71 38.18 5.66
C TYR A 45 -35.69 38.74 6.71
N TYR A 46 -36.91 39.04 6.27
CA TYR A 46 -37.97 39.57 7.14
C TYR A 46 -39.00 38.48 7.45
N THR A 47 -39.41 38.37 8.70
CA THR A 47 -40.52 37.49 9.12
C THR A 47 -41.85 38.01 8.55
N SER A 48 -42.91 37.20 8.63
CA SER A 48 -44.29 37.62 8.25
C SER A 48 -44.78 38.85 9.03
N SER A 49 -44.21 39.12 10.21
CA SER A 49 -44.48 40.30 11.02
C SER A 49 -43.61 41.52 10.66
N GLY A 50 -42.77 41.43 9.62
CA GLY A 50 -41.90 42.52 9.18
C GLY A 50 -40.63 42.72 10.03
N VAL A 51 -40.25 41.75 10.87
CA VAL A 51 -39.05 41.82 11.72
C VAL A 51 -37.85 41.19 11.01
N LYS A 52 -36.68 41.83 11.07
CA LYS A 52 -35.43 41.26 10.54
C LYS A 52 -35.01 40.02 11.34
N VAL A 53 -34.65 38.96 10.64
CA VAL A 53 -34.02 37.78 11.23
C VAL A 53 -32.56 38.09 11.58
N THR A 54 -32.13 37.61 12.75
CA THR A 54 -30.74 37.58 13.22
C THR A 54 -30.36 36.15 13.62
N GLY A 55 -29.06 35.85 13.69
CA GLY A 55 -28.54 34.52 14.00
C GLY A 55 -28.84 33.47 12.92
N TRP A 56 -28.88 32.21 13.33
CA TRP A 56 -29.15 31.07 12.43
C TRP A 56 -30.62 30.95 12.06
N LYS A 57 -30.91 30.75 10.78
CA LYS A 57 -32.26 30.49 10.27
C LYS A 57 -32.27 29.49 9.13
N SER A 58 -33.16 28.50 9.23
CA SER A 58 -33.50 27.63 8.11
C SER A 58 -34.58 28.28 7.24
N ILE A 59 -34.28 28.44 5.94
CA ILE A 59 -35.15 29.07 4.94
C ILE A 59 -35.10 28.18 3.70
N GLY A 60 -36.25 27.62 3.30
CA GLY A 60 -36.33 26.73 2.13
C GLY A 60 -35.42 25.50 2.23
N GLY A 61 -35.25 24.94 3.43
CA GLY A 61 -34.40 23.77 3.67
C GLY A 61 -32.89 24.04 3.74
N LYS A 62 -32.45 25.31 3.60
CA LYS A 62 -31.05 25.72 3.72
C LYS A 62 -30.85 26.57 4.96
N TRP A 63 -29.69 26.44 5.60
CA TRP A 63 -29.31 27.26 6.75
C TRP A 63 -28.57 28.52 6.32
N TYR A 64 -28.93 29.64 6.93
CA TYR A 64 -28.32 30.95 6.73
C TYR A 64 -27.97 31.54 8.08
N TYR A 65 -26.95 32.41 8.10
CA TYR A 65 -26.57 33.16 9.29
C TYR A 65 -26.67 34.66 9.04
N PHE A 66 -27.36 35.37 9.94
CA PHE A 66 -27.53 36.81 9.91
C PHE A 66 -26.83 37.43 11.12
N ASN A 67 -26.07 38.51 10.94
CA ASN A 67 -25.44 39.19 12.07
C ASN A 67 -26.48 39.93 12.94
N SER A 68 -26.01 40.62 14.00
CA SER A 68 -26.87 41.38 14.92
C SER A 68 -27.69 42.50 14.25
N TYR A 69 -27.30 42.97 13.07
CA TYR A 69 -28.03 43.97 12.28
C TYR A 69 -28.99 43.36 11.24
N GLY A 70 -29.06 42.02 11.19
CA GLY A 70 -29.87 41.25 10.25
C GLY A 70 -29.26 41.11 8.86
N VAL A 71 -27.97 41.44 8.69
CA VAL A 71 -27.26 41.26 7.42
C VAL A 71 -26.82 39.81 7.29
N MET A 72 -27.21 39.17 6.19
CA MET A 72 -26.79 37.82 5.83
C MET A 72 -25.28 37.76 5.65
N LYS A 73 -24.64 36.74 6.23
CA LYS A 73 -23.21 36.49 6.10
C LYS A 73 -22.91 35.48 4.99
N THR A 74 -21.76 35.67 4.35
CA THR A 74 -21.10 34.73 3.44
C THR A 74 -19.67 34.48 3.94
N GLY A 75 -19.03 33.41 3.46
CA GLY A 75 -17.69 33.00 3.87
C GLY A 75 -17.66 32.40 5.27
N TRP A 76 -16.50 32.50 5.93
CA TRP A 76 -16.29 31.97 7.27
C TRP A 76 -17.00 32.80 8.34
N VAL A 77 -17.74 32.11 9.22
CA VAL A 77 -18.42 32.69 10.38
C VAL A 77 -18.03 31.90 11.62
N LYS A 78 -17.66 32.61 12.69
CA LYS A 78 -17.45 32.03 14.01
C LYS A 78 -18.66 32.35 14.89
N GLU A 79 -19.30 31.30 15.40
CA GLU A 79 -20.42 31.40 16.34
C GLU A 79 -20.03 30.63 17.61
N GLY A 80 -19.82 31.36 18.71
CA GLY A 80 -19.23 30.79 19.93
C GLY A 80 -17.83 30.22 19.68
N SER A 81 -17.65 28.93 19.96
CA SER A 81 -16.39 28.19 19.73
C SER A 81 -16.32 27.48 18.37
N LYS A 82 -17.39 27.51 17.57
CA LYS A 82 -17.49 26.76 16.30
C LYS A 82 -17.31 27.68 15.09
N TRP A 83 -16.69 27.14 14.05
CA TRP A 83 -16.57 27.77 12.73
C TRP A 83 -17.52 27.12 11.73
N TYR A 84 -18.10 27.93 10.85
CA TYR A 84 -19.01 27.53 9.78
C TYR A 84 -18.61 28.25 8.50
N PHE A 85 -19.03 27.73 7.35
CA PHE A 85 -18.85 28.40 6.06
C PHE A 85 -20.18 28.56 5.35
N LEU A 86 -20.47 29.78 4.91
CA LEU A 86 -21.64 30.14 4.14
C LEU A 86 -21.17 30.40 2.70
N ASP A 87 -21.82 29.79 1.71
CA ASP A 87 -21.46 29.98 0.30
C ASP A 87 -21.75 31.41 -0.18
N SER A 88 -21.50 31.68 -1.46
CA SER A 88 -21.76 33.00 -2.06
C SER A 88 -23.23 33.42 -2.02
N ASN A 89 -24.16 32.46 -1.91
CA ASN A 89 -25.59 32.71 -1.73
C ASN A 89 -26.00 32.76 -0.25
N GLY A 90 -25.04 32.62 0.68
CA GLY A 90 -25.25 32.60 2.12
C GLY A 90 -25.69 31.26 2.70
N ALA A 91 -25.82 30.21 1.87
CA ALA A 91 -26.23 28.91 2.34
C ALA A 91 -25.07 28.19 3.04
N MET A 92 -25.33 27.62 4.21
CA MET A 92 -24.34 26.88 4.98
C MET A 92 -23.87 25.64 4.23
N LYS A 93 -22.54 25.47 4.16
CA LYS A 93 -21.90 24.31 3.56
C LYS A 93 -21.72 23.19 4.60
N THR A 94 -21.76 21.96 4.10
CA THR A 94 -21.39 20.74 4.81
C THR A 94 -20.47 19.91 3.91
N GLY A 95 -19.78 18.93 4.48
CA GLY A 95 -18.82 18.08 3.77
C GLY A 95 -17.48 18.78 3.47
N TRP A 96 -16.77 18.27 2.46
CA TRP A 96 -15.49 18.82 2.04
C TRP A 96 -15.64 20.22 1.45
N LEU A 97 -14.76 21.12 1.89
CA LEU A 97 -14.69 22.50 1.46
C LEU A 97 -13.24 22.85 1.13
N GLN A 98 -12.99 23.31 -0.10
CA GLN A 98 -11.74 23.97 -0.44
C GLN A 98 -11.90 25.48 -0.24
N SER A 99 -11.03 26.08 0.57
CA SER A 99 -10.99 27.53 0.80
C SER A 99 -9.55 28.01 0.66
N GLY A 100 -9.29 28.76 -0.42
CA GLY A 100 -7.93 29.04 -0.87
C GLY A 100 -7.21 27.75 -1.30
N SER A 101 -5.98 27.56 -0.85
CA SER A 101 -5.18 26.35 -1.11
C SER A 101 -5.42 25.21 -0.10
N LYS A 102 -6.32 25.39 0.87
CA LYS A 102 -6.54 24.46 1.98
C LYS A 102 -7.88 23.75 1.88
N TRP A 103 -7.91 22.50 2.31
CA TRP A 103 -9.12 21.70 2.46
C TRP A 103 -9.58 21.70 3.92
N TYR A 104 -10.89 21.71 4.12
CA TYR A 104 -11.58 21.67 5.40
C TYR A 104 -12.72 20.66 5.30
N TYR A 105 -13.14 20.10 6.43
CA TYR A 105 -14.35 19.29 6.49
C TYR A 105 -15.37 19.95 7.42
N LEU A 106 -16.57 20.21 6.90
CA LEU A 106 -17.69 20.72 7.67
C LEU A 106 -18.62 19.55 8.01
N ASN A 107 -18.93 19.37 9.29
CA ASN A 107 -19.81 18.32 9.75
C ASN A 107 -21.25 18.52 9.20
N THR A 108 -22.12 17.54 9.46
CA THR A 108 -23.53 17.61 9.05
C THR A 108 -24.29 18.76 9.69
N ASP A 109 -23.88 19.22 10.88
CA ASP A 109 -24.36 20.44 11.54
C ASP A 109 -23.71 21.72 11.01
N GLY A 110 -22.82 21.62 10.02
CA GLY A 110 -22.05 22.70 9.42
C GLY A 110 -20.80 23.12 10.20
N ALA A 111 -20.60 22.60 11.41
CA ALA A 111 -19.44 22.95 12.22
C ALA A 111 -18.16 22.37 11.61
N MET A 112 -17.13 23.18 11.47
CA MET A 112 -15.81 22.78 11.01
C MET A 112 -15.21 21.72 11.93
N ALA A 113 -14.76 20.62 11.34
CA ALA A 113 -14.09 19.53 12.05
C ALA A 113 -12.62 19.86 12.32
N THR A 114 -12.12 19.35 13.44
CA THR A 114 -10.71 19.32 13.83
C THR A 114 -10.38 17.91 14.36
N GLY A 115 -9.09 17.57 14.39
CA GLY A 115 -8.61 16.25 14.76
C GLY A 115 -8.91 15.16 13.73
N TRP A 116 -8.94 13.90 14.19
CA TRP A 116 -9.22 12.74 13.35
C TRP A 116 -10.68 12.73 12.90
N LYS A 117 -10.90 12.55 11.60
CA LYS A 117 -12.24 12.45 10.99
C LYS A 117 -12.30 11.28 10.02
N LYS A 118 -13.26 10.39 10.25
CA LYS A 118 -13.62 9.32 9.30
C LYS A 118 -14.70 9.84 8.34
N VAL A 119 -14.44 9.74 7.03
CA VAL A 119 -15.36 10.11 5.94
C VAL A 119 -15.40 8.97 4.94
N SER A 120 -16.58 8.38 4.73
CA SER A 120 -16.78 7.27 3.78
C SER A 120 -15.73 6.15 3.91
N ASN A 121 -15.49 5.70 5.15
CA ASN A 121 -14.49 4.72 5.56
C ASN A 121 -13.01 5.12 5.50
N THR A 122 -12.69 6.33 5.07
CA THR A 122 -11.31 6.84 5.04
C THR A 122 -11.07 7.80 6.20
N TRP A 123 -9.93 7.65 6.88
CA TRP A 123 -9.51 8.59 7.93
C TRP A 123 -8.71 9.76 7.35
N TYR A 124 -8.96 10.94 7.91
CA TYR A 124 -8.28 12.20 7.62
C TYR A 124 -7.92 12.87 8.95
N TYR A 125 -6.95 13.77 8.92
CA TYR A 125 -6.62 14.61 10.05
C TYR A 125 -6.79 16.08 9.70
N LEU A 126 -7.57 16.81 10.50
CA LEU A 126 -7.80 18.24 10.38
C LEU A 126 -7.04 18.92 11.52
N GLU A 127 -6.16 19.87 11.20
CA GLU A 127 -5.40 20.61 12.21
C GLU A 127 -6.33 21.46 13.10
N SER A 128 -5.79 22.08 14.15
CA SER A 128 -6.57 22.98 15.01
C SER A 128 -7.19 24.16 14.25
N SER A 129 -6.57 24.57 13.13
CA SER A 129 -7.10 25.56 12.18
C SER A 129 -8.23 25.02 11.30
N GLY A 130 -8.52 23.72 11.34
CA GLY A 130 -9.44 22.99 10.46
C GLY A 130 -8.83 22.58 9.12
N ALA A 131 -7.63 23.05 8.79
CA ALA A 131 -6.94 22.68 7.56
C ALA A 131 -6.59 21.18 7.57
N MET A 132 -6.91 20.49 6.48
CA MET A 132 -6.57 19.09 6.29
C MET A 132 -5.05 18.92 6.20
N ARG A 133 -4.52 18.00 6.98
CA ARG A 133 -3.11 17.68 7.02
C ARG A 133 -2.74 16.61 6.00
N THR A 134 -1.55 16.73 5.44
CA THR A 134 -0.89 15.73 4.59
C THR A 134 0.53 15.47 5.12
N GLY A 135 1.16 14.41 4.64
CA GLY A 135 2.50 14.00 5.06
C GLY A 135 2.53 13.36 6.45
N TRP A 136 3.70 13.42 7.09
CA TRP A 136 3.92 12.84 8.41
C TRP A 136 3.16 13.58 9.52
N LEU A 137 2.54 12.80 10.39
CA LEU A 137 1.83 13.26 11.57
C LEU A 137 2.22 12.41 12.77
N GLN A 138 2.71 13.07 13.83
CA GLN A 138 2.78 12.47 15.15
C GLN A 138 1.49 12.81 15.91
N SER A 139 0.77 11.80 16.38
CA SER A 139 -0.44 11.95 17.19
C SER A 139 -0.33 11.06 18.43
N GLY A 140 -0.14 11.69 19.59
CA GLY A 140 0.27 10.98 20.80
C GLY A 140 1.66 10.36 20.66
N SER A 141 1.81 9.09 21.02
CA SER A 141 3.06 8.32 20.85
C SER A 141 3.25 7.74 19.45
N ASN A 142 2.23 7.86 18.58
CA ASN A 142 2.16 7.13 17.32
C ASN A 142 2.46 8.05 16.12
N TRP A 143 3.08 7.46 15.10
CA TRP A 143 3.31 8.11 13.81
C TRP A 143 2.34 7.61 12.77
N TYR A 144 1.88 8.52 11.92
CA TYR A 144 0.95 8.29 10.82
C TYR A 144 1.49 8.99 9.57
N TYR A 145 1.08 8.49 8.40
CA TYR A 145 1.30 9.18 7.14
C TYR A 145 -0.03 9.46 6.45
N LEU A 146 -0.27 10.72 6.13
CA LEU A 146 -1.43 11.18 5.40
C LEU A 146 -1.02 11.40 3.95
N LYS A 147 -1.64 10.69 3.01
CA LYS A 147 -1.36 10.80 1.58
C LYS A 147 -1.60 12.23 1.06
N PRO A 148 -1.13 12.60 -0.15
CA PRO A 148 -1.36 13.93 -0.71
C PRO A 148 -2.84 14.35 -0.78
N ASN A 149 -3.76 13.39 -0.90
CA ASN A 149 -5.20 13.63 -0.84
C ASN A 149 -5.79 13.65 0.59
N GLY A 150 -4.93 13.63 1.62
CA GLY A 150 -5.28 13.64 3.04
C GLY A 150 -5.67 12.29 3.64
N ALA A 151 -5.87 11.27 2.82
CA ALA A 151 -6.27 9.96 3.30
C ALA A 151 -5.12 9.32 4.10
N MET A 152 -5.44 8.81 5.29
CA MET A 152 -4.50 8.06 6.12
C MET A 152 -4.00 6.82 5.38
N GLN A 153 -2.68 6.58 5.46
CA GLN A 153 -2.05 5.40 4.91
C GLN A 153 -2.15 4.22 5.87
N THR A 154 -2.34 3.05 5.29
CA THR A 154 -2.27 1.74 5.93
C THR A 154 -1.43 0.83 5.04
N SER A 155 -0.86 -0.24 5.59
CA SER A 155 0.06 -1.14 4.91
C SER A 155 1.33 -0.42 4.41
N TRP A 156 2.03 -1.00 3.45
CA TRP A 156 3.27 -0.51 2.88
C TRP A 156 3.15 0.88 2.24
N ALA A 157 4.18 1.70 2.43
CA ALA A 157 4.33 2.98 1.74
C ALA A 157 5.80 3.31 1.48
N LYS A 158 6.10 3.72 0.24
CA LYS A 158 7.41 4.29 -0.10
C LYS A 158 7.35 5.80 0.03
N VAL A 159 8.07 6.36 0.99
CA VAL A 159 8.12 7.80 1.28
C VAL A 159 9.55 8.27 1.15
N SER A 160 9.80 9.18 0.19
CA SER A 160 11.14 9.73 -0.09
C SER A 160 12.20 8.62 -0.29
N GLY A 161 11.85 7.59 -1.06
CA GLY A 161 12.74 6.47 -1.40
C GLY A 161 12.84 5.37 -0.34
N LYS A 162 12.28 5.55 0.86
CA LYS A 162 12.34 4.55 1.95
C LYS A 162 10.99 3.90 2.17
N TRP A 163 10.99 2.60 2.47
CA TRP A 163 9.78 1.85 2.79
C TRP A 163 9.41 1.95 4.27
N TYR A 164 8.12 2.07 4.53
CA TYR A 164 7.51 2.08 5.86
C TYR A 164 6.29 1.16 5.84
N PHE A 165 5.94 0.61 7.00
CA PHE A 165 4.73 -0.19 7.16
C PHE A 165 3.81 0.44 8.20
N PHE A 166 2.52 0.53 7.87
CA PHE A 166 1.48 1.06 8.76
C PHE A 166 0.46 -0.04 9.05
N ASP A 167 0.03 -0.19 10.30
CA ASP A 167 -1.03 -1.15 10.62
C ASP A 167 -2.41 -0.70 10.11
N THR A 168 -3.43 -1.50 10.41
CA THR A 168 -4.83 -1.23 10.03
C THR A 168 -5.41 0.03 10.69
N ASN A 169 -4.81 0.50 11.78
CA ASN A 169 -5.14 1.77 12.43
C ASN A 169 -4.29 2.93 11.89
N GLY A 170 -3.44 2.68 10.90
CA GLY A 170 -2.53 3.66 10.29
C GLY A 170 -1.31 4.00 11.14
N THR A 171 -1.05 3.24 12.20
CA THR A 171 0.12 3.47 13.06
C THR A 171 1.35 2.87 12.40
N MET A 172 2.39 3.69 12.22
CA MET A 172 3.68 3.26 11.71
C MET A 172 4.29 2.20 12.63
N LYS A 173 4.76 1.10 12.04
CA LYS A 173 5.37 0.00 12.78
C LYS A 173 6.89 0.12 12.86
N THR A 174 7.42 -0.40 13.95
CA THR A 174 8.83 -0.61 14.24
C THR A 174 9.00 -2.06 14.73
N GLY A 175 10.21 -2.61 14.62
CA GLY A 175 10.48 -4.02 14.92
C GLY A 175 9.91 -4.97 13.86
N TRP A 176 9.68 -6.22 14.26
CA TRP A 176 9.16 -7.27 13.39
C TRP A 176 7.73 -7.02 12.95
N VAL A 177 7.48 -7.19 11.65
CA VAL A 177 6.18 -7.10 11.00
C VAL A 177 5.98 -8.32 10.11
N GLN A 178 4.85 -8.99 10.23
CA GLN A 178 4.42 -10.00 9.26
C GLN A 178 3.46 -9.37 8.25
N SER A 179 3.74 -9.55 6.96
CA SER A 179 2.90 -9.05 5.87
C SER A 179 2.73 -10.15 4.83
N GLY A 180 1.56 -10.80 4.83
CA GLY A 180 1.36 -12.02 4.04
C GLY A 180 2.02 -13.22 4.71
N SER A 181 2.75 -14.03 3.93
CA SER A 181 3.59 -15.12 4.44
C SER A 181 4.89 -14.61 5.05
N ASP A 182 5.32 -13.41 4.69
CA ASP A 182 6.69 -12.98 4.86
C ASP A 182 6.87 -12.09 6.09
N TRP A 183 8.07 -12.14 6.66
CA TRP A 183 8.47 -11.32 7.80
C TRP A 183 9.42 -10.21 7.37
N TYR A 184 9.27 -9.04 7.96
CA TYR A 184 10.09 -7.87 7.69
C TYR A 184 10.54 -7.25 9.01
N TYR A 185 11.66 -6.53 8.97
CA TYR A 185 12.11 -5.76 10.13
C TYR A 185 12.08 -4.26 9.85
N MET A 186 11.35 -3.52 10.69
CA MET A 186 11.26 -2.07 10.63
C MET A 186 12.20 -1.44 11.66
N ASN A 187 13.09 -0.55 11.22
CA ASN A 187 13.98 0.18 12.12
C ASN A 187 13.20 1.06 13.10
N THR A 188 13.87 1.60 14.12
CA THR A 188 13.25 2.46 15.15
C THR A 188 12.65 3.76 14.58
N ASN A 189 13.18 4.25 13.45
CA ASN A 189 12.63 5.37 12.70
C ASN A 189 11.52 4.96 11.71
N GLY A 190 11.14 3.67 11.69
CA GLY A 190 10.12 3.09 10.84
C GLY A 190 10.57 2.69 9.44
N THR A 191 11.83 2.89 9.05
CA THR A 191 12.29 2.48 7.71
C THR A 191 12.52 0.98 7.67
N MET A 192 12.11 0.32 6.59
CA MET A 192 12.40 -1.10 6.36
C MET A 192 13.92 -1.34 6.41
N LYS A 193 14.33 -2.43 7.05
CA LYS A 193 15.72 -2.90 7.12
C LYS A 193 15.93 -3.99 6.06
N THR A 194 17.08 -3.95 5.40
CA THR A 194 17.61 -5.00 4.52
C THR A 194 18.93 -5.52 5.09
N GLY A 195 19.40 -6.67 4.64
CA GLY A 195 20.62 -7.34 5.12
C GLY A 195 20.52 -7.80 6.58
N TRP A 196 21.65 -7.95 7.26
CA TRP A 196 21.70 -8.45 8.63
C TRP A 196 20.98 -7.57 9.66
N VAL A 197 20.23 -8.21 10.57
CA VAL A 197 19.65 -7.59 11.77
C VAL A 197 19.93 -8.43 13.01
N SER A 198 20.31 -7.76 14.10
CA SER A 198 20.36 -8.36 15.44
C SER A 198 19.12 -7.98 16.23
N SER A 199 18.36 -8.97 16.67
CA SER A 199 17.13 -8.77 17.45
C SER A 199 17.03 -9.80 18.56
N GLY A 200 16.96 -9.35 19.81
CA GLY A 200 16.87 -10.23 20.98
C GLY A 200 18.10 -11.14 21.18
N GLY A 201 19.29 -10.68 20.77
CA GLY A 201 20.53 -11.47 20.84
C GLY A 201 20.69 -12.54 19.76
N LYS A 202 19.79 -12.56 18.78
CA LYS A 202 19.82 -13.46 17.62
C LYS A 202 20.02 -12.67 16.34
N TRP A 203 20.62 -13.30 15.34
CA TRP A 203 20.82 -12.72 14.01
C TRP A 203 19.80 -13.29 13.02
N TYR A 204 19.40 -12.44 12.08
CA TYR A 204 18.49 -12.76 10.98
C TYR A 204 18.99 -12.01 9.75
N TYR A 205 18.66 -12.52 8.56
CA TYR A 205 18.98 -11.85 7.31
C TYR A 205 17.69 -11.42 6.60
N LEU A 206 17.62 -10.16 6.20
CA LEU A 206 16.53 -9.63 5.39
C LEU A 206 17.06 -9.46 3.97
N ASP A 207 16.24 -9.82 2.98
CA ASP A 207 16.55 -9.66 1.58
C ASP A 207 17.03 -8.23 1.25
N GLU A 208 18.06 -8.13 0.40
CA GLU A 208 18.72 -6.84 0.12
C GLU A 208 17.85 -5.89 -0.72
N VAL A 209 16.85 -6.41 -1.42
CA VAL A 209 15.98 -5.64 -2.32
C VAL A 209 14.60 -5.47 -1.71
N ASP A 210 13.95 -6.58 -1.37
CA ASP A 210 12.56 -6.64 -0.95
C ASP A 210 12.39 -6.67 0.57
N GLY A 211 13.44 -6.96 1.33
CA GLY A 211 13.48 -6.86 2.79
C GLY A 211 12.73 -7.96 3.55
N PHE A 212 12.23 -8.99 2.87
CA PHE A 212 11.66 -10.16 3.54
C PHE A 212 12.74 -10.96 4.26
N MET A 213 12.39 -11.62 5.35
CA MET A 213 13.31 -12.42 6.15
C MET A 213 13.59 -13.74 5.44
N TRP A 214 14.86 -14.01 5.17
CA TRP A 214 15.31 -15.26 4.58
C TRP A 214 15.31 -16.42 5.58
N THR A 215 15.09 -17.62 5.04
CA THR A 215 15.28 -18.91 5.69
C THR A 215 16.05 -19.83 4.76
N GLY A 216 16.80 -20.79 5.29
CA GLY A 216 17.67 -21.66 4.51
C GLY A 216 19.08 -21.10 4.37
N TRP A 217 19.80 -21.58 3.35
CA TRP A 217 21.16 -21.14 3.05
C TRP A 217 21.16 -19.79 2.32
N ILE A 218 22.11 -18.92 2.66
CA ILE A 218 22.39 -17.67 1.94
C ILE A 218 23.89 -17.52 1.72
N ASP A 219 24.27 -16.85 0.63
CA ASP A 219 25.59 -16.26 0.43
C ASP A 219 25.54 -14.76 0.72
N ASP A 220 26.45 -14.28 1.57
CA ASP A 220 26.66 -12.85 1.78
C ASP A 220 28.15 -12.53 1.55
N ASN A 221 28.45 -12.08 0.33
CA ASN A 221 29.80 -11.70 -0.12
C ASN A 221 30.81 -12.86 -0.06
N GLY A 222 30.42 -14.04 -0.57
CA GLY A 222 31.27 -15.23 -0.62
C GLY A 222 31.39 -15.97 0.71
N LYS A 223 30.52 -15.65 1.67
CA LYS A 223 30.41 -16.35 2.95
C LYS A 223 29.04 -16.98 3.06
N LEU A 224 29.02 -18.28 3.32
CA LEU A 224 27.80 -19.06 3.44
C LEU A 224 27.28 -19.06 4.89
N TYR A 225 25.98 -18.81 5.06
CA TYR A 225 25.28 -18.84 6.34
C TYR A 225 23.98 -19.63 6.22
N TYR A 226 23.51 -20.19 7.35
CA TYR A 226 22.21 -20.86 7.40
C TYR A 226 21.26 -20.16 8.38
N LEU A 227 20.03 -19.90 7.94
CA LEU A 227 18.93 -19.37 8.73
C LEU A 227 17.90 -20.48 8.94
N TYR A 228 17.57 -20.81 10.18
CA TYR A 228 16.49 -21.79 10.46
C TYR A 228 15.13 -21.30 9.94
N ASP A 229 14.10 -22.15 9.92
CA ASP A 229 12.73 -21.79 9.50
C ASP A 229 12.11 -20.59 10.25
N ASN A 230 12.62 -20.30 11.44
CA ASN A 230 12.23 -19.11 12.22
C ASN A 230 13.10 -17.87 11.95
N GLY A 231 13.96 -17.93 10.92
CA GLY A 231 14.91 -16.91 10.48
C GLY A 231 16.17 -16.75 11.32
N VAL A 232 16.30 -17.48 12.42
CA VAL A 232 17.47 -17.34 13.30
C VAL A 232 18.70 -17.93 12.62
N MET A 233 19.78 -17.16 12.57
CA MET A 233 21.06 -17.61 12.07
C MET A 233 21.64 -18.72 12.95
N ALA A 234 22.04 -19.82 12.33
CA ALA A 234 22.80 -20.89 12.95
C ALA A 234 24.25 -20.43 13.22
N ALA A 235 24.80 -20.81 14.36
CA ALA A 235 26.19 -20.51 14.74
C ALA A 235 26.74 -21.60 15.67
N SER A 236 28.04 -21.86 15.57
CA SER A 236 28.75 -22.90 16.35
C SER A 236 28.07 -24.26 16.28
N THR A 237 27.69 -24.66 15.06
CA THR A 237 26.91 -25.89 14.80
C THR A 237 27.24 -26.43 13.41
N THR A 238 26.74 -27.61 13.08
CA THR A 238 26.84 -28.21 11.75
C THR A 238 25.44 -28.39 11.16
N ILE A 239 25.22 -27.88 9.95
CA ILE A 239 23.98 -28.03 9.19
C ILE A 239 24.30 -28.77 7.89
N ASN A 240 23.67 -29.90 7.64
CA ASN A 240 23.88 -30.70 6.43
C ASN A 240 25.36 -31.00 6.10
N GLY A 241 26.20 -31.21 7.13
CA GLY A 241 27.63 -31.48 6.97
C GLY A 241 28.53 -30.25 6.87
N ILE A 242 27.97 -29.04 6.80
CA ILE A 242 28.72 -27.78 6.78
C ILE A 242 28.83 -27.24 8.20
N THR A 243 30.06 -27.04 8.68
CA THR A 243 30.33 -26.50 10.01
C THR A 243 30.36 -24.98 9.99
N LEU A 244 29.52 -24.37 10.83
CA LEU A 244 29.37 -22.93 10.98
C LEU A 244 30.07 -22.44 12.25
N GLY A 245 30.88 -21.39 12.10
CA GLY A 245 31.62 -20.73 13.17
C GLY A 245 30.72 -20.00 14.17
N ALA A 246 31.35 -19.37 15.17
CA ALA A 246 30.64 -18.58 16.18
C ALA A 246 29.97 -17.32 15.60
N ASP A 247 30.46 -16.83 14.46
CA ASP A 247 29.86 -15.77 13.66
C ASP A 247 28.80 -16.29 12.66
N GLY A 248 28.56 -17.60 12.63
CA GLY A 248 27.59 -18.26 11.76
C GLY A 248 28.08 -18.52 10.33
N ALA A 249 29.25 -18.02 9.97
CA ALA A 249 29.84 -18.27 8.65
C ALA A 249 30.36 -19.71 8.57
N ALA A 250 30.25 -20.32 7.39
CA ALA A 250 30.90 -21.60 7.13
C ALA A 250 32.42 -21.50 7.35
N ILE A 251 32.97 -22.45 8.10
CA ILE A 251 34.42 -22.56 8.31
C ILE A 251 35.00 -23.33 7.13
N GLU A 252 35.92 -22.71 6.38
CA GLU A 252 36.55 -23.31 5.19
C GLU A 252 37.49 -24.50 5.47
N GLU A 253 37.53 -25.04 6.69
CA GLU A 253 38.25 -26.27 7.00
C GLU A 253 37.35 -27.27 7.75
N THR A 254 36.62 -28.09 6.99
CA THR A 254 36.64 -29.57 7.08
C THR A 254 35.55 -30.18 6.18
N GLY A 255 35.95 -30.66 4.99
CA GLY A 255 35.47 -31.95 4.51
C GLY A 255 34.18 -32.01 3.68
N PHE A 256 33.68 -30.93 3.06
CA PHE A 256 32.64 -31.05 2.04
C PHE A 256 33.19 -31.19 0.61
N PHE A 257 34.34 -30.55 0.32
CA PHE A 257 34.97 -30.58 -1.02
C PHE A 257 36.24 -31.45 -1.09
N ASN A 258 36.44 -32.38 -0.14
CA ASN A 258 37.63 -33.25 -0.11
C ASN A 258 37.31 -34.72 0.23
N THR A 259 36.13 -35.17 -0.15
CA THR A 259 35.87 -36.60 -0.39
C THR A 259 35.73 -36.80 -1.88
N ASP A 260 36.05 -37.99 -2.39
CA ASP A 260 36.02 -38.26 -3.82
C ASP A 260 34.72 -37.78 -4.50
N LEU A 261 34.83 -37.48 -5.80
CA LEU A 261 33.74 -36.97 -6.61
C LEU A 261 32.45 -37.78 -6.48
N LYS A 262 32.54 -39.10 -6.27
CA LYS A 262 31.37 -39.99 -6.13
C LYS A 262 30.62 -39.73 -4.81
N SER A 263 31.33 -39.50 -3.71
CA SER A 263 30.74 -39.14 -2.41
C SER A 263 29.98 -37.81 -2.47
N THR A 264 30.58 -36.79 -3.09
CA THR A 264 29.97 -35.45 -3.21
C THR A 264 28.71 -35.49 -4.07
N ILE A 265 28.77 -36.16 -5.22
CA ILE A 265 27.62 -36.37 -6.10
C ILE A 265 26.49 -37.14 -5.39
N GLY A 266 26.83 -38.17 -4.61
CA GLY A 266 25.85 -38.95 -3.87
C GLY A 266 25.05 -38.14 -2.84
N GLN A 267 25.67 -37.11 -2.24
CA GLN A 267 25.01 -36.24 -1.26
C GLN A 267 24.03 -35.26 -1.92
N ILE A 268 24.39 -34.70 -3.07
CA ILE A 268 23.51 -33.81 -3.86
C ILE A 268 22.24 -34.55 -4.26
N ILE A 269 22.39 -35.77 -4.80
CA ILE A 269 21.23 -36.59 -5.23
C ILE A 269 20.33 -36.94 -4.06
N LYS A 270 20.93 -37.28 -2.91
CA LYS A 270 20.16 -37.54 -1.69
C LYS A 270 19.36 -36.30 -1.27
N TYR A 271 19.95 -35.10 -1.31
CA TYR A 271 19.25 -33.85 -1.00
C TYR A 271 18.04 -33.62 -1.93
N TYR A 272 18.21 -33.76 -3.25
CA TYR A 272 17.12 -33.56 -4.20
C TYR A 272 16.00 -34.61 -4.08
N ASN A 273 16.35 -35.86 -3.75
CA ASN A 273 15.38 -36.94 -3.53
C ASN A 273 14.62 -36.76 -2.20
N ASP A 274 15.31 -36.41 -1.12
CA ASP A 274 14.73 -36.32 0.23
C ASP A 274 13.96 -35.00 0.43
N SER A 275 14.49 -33.87 -0.06
CA SER A 275 13.94 -32.53 0.18
C SER A 275 12.93 -32.09 -0.88
N ILE A 276 13.15 -32.44 -2.15
CA ILE A 276 12.35 -31.93 -3.29
C ILE A 276 11.48 -33.07 -3.92
N LYS A 277 11.63 -34.31 -3.45
CA LYS A 277 10.86 -35.50 -3.89
C LYS A 277 10.87 -35.74 -5.40
N LYS A 278 12.01 -35.49 -6.04
CA LYS A 278 12.23 -35.79 -7.46
C LYS A 278 13.05 -37.08 -7.52
N ASP A 279 12.66 -38.08 -8.33
CA ASP A 279 13.34 -39.38 -8.39
C ASP A 279 14.67 -39.32 -9.17
N PHE A 280 15.69 -38.70 -8.60
CA PHE A 280 17.02 -38.62 -9.21
C PHE A 280 17.89 -39.85 -8.93
N LYS A 281 18.70 -40.22 -9.92
CA LYS A 281 19.66 -41.32 -9.86
C LYS A 281 21.00 -40.89 -10.47
N VAL A 282 22.07 -41.56 -10.06
CA VAL A 282 23.37 -41.49 -10.72
C VAL A 282 23.86 -42.87 -11.08
N GLU A 283 24.48 -42.96 -12.25
CA GLU A 283 25.25 -44.11 -12.69
C GLU A 283 26.68 -43.66 -12.98
N TYR A 284 27.67 -44.49 -12.64
CA TYR A 284 29.08 -44.17 -12.81
C TYR A 284 29.71 -45.11 -13.83
N GLU A 285 30.55 -44.56 -14.71
CA GLU A 285 31.39 -45.36 -15.61
C GLU A 285 32.82 -45.48 -15.04
N ASP A 286 33.22 -46.71 -14.67
CA ASP A 286 34.43 -46.98 -13.89
C ASP A 286 35.76 -46.66 -14.62
N THR A 287 35.74 -46.45 -15.93
CA THR A 287 36.96 -46.25 -16.73
C THR A 287 37.36 -44.78 -16.92
N ASN A 288 36.45 -43.82 -16.69
CA ASN A 288 36.68 -42.40 -17.05
C ASN A 288 36.26 -41.38 -15.96
N ASP A 289 35.93 -41.81 -14.74
CA ASP A 289 35.41 -40.91 -13.68
C ASP A 289 34.19 -40.07 -14.11
N ILE A 290 33.35 -40.65 -14.99
CA ILE A 290 32.13 -40.01 -15.49
C ILE A 290 30.94 -40.39 -14.62
N ALA A 291 30.11 -39.40 -14.29
CA ALA A 291 28.83 -39.57 -13.61
C ALA A 291 27.68 -39.16 -14.53
N TYR A 292 26.72 -40.05 -14.74
CA TYR A 292 25.49 -39.80 -15.49
C TYR A 292 24.33 -39.64 -14.53
N PHE A 293 23.60 -38.54 -14.66
CA PHE A 293 22.47 -38.20 -13.81
C PHE A 293 21.18 -38.42 -14.57
N PHE A 294 20.22 -39.04 -13.89
CA PHE A 294 18.92 -39.36 -14.46
C PHE A 294 17.81 -38.86 -13.55
N ARG A 295 16.67 -38.57 -14.15
CA ARG A 295 15.40 -38.43 -13.43
C ARG A 295 14.42 -39.48 -13.95
N ASN A 296 13.94 -40.35 -13.07
CA ASN A 296 13.23 -41.59 -13.44
C ASN A 296 14.11 -42.53 -14.29
N THR A 297 13.98 -42.40 -15.62
CA THR A 297 14.73 -43.12 -16.68
C THR A 297 15.30 -42.17 -17.72
N GLU A 298 15.03 -40.86 -17.62
CA GLU A 298 15.48 -39.86 -18.59
C GLU A 298 16.85 -39.30 -18.17
N PRO A 299 17.82 -39.20 -19.08
CA PRO A 299 19.10 -38.55 -18.81
C PRO A 299 18.90 -37.06 -18.58
N LEU A 300 19.54 -36.54 -17.54
CA LEU A 300 19.39 -35.16 -17.06
C LEU A 300 20.69 -34.37 -17.23
N ALA A 301 21.80 -34.97 -16.83
CA ALA A 301 23.09 -34.33 -16.83
C ALA A 301 24.18 -35.40 -16.88
N TYR A 302 25.39 -35.01 -17.25
CA TYR A 302 26.58 -35.79 -16.94
C TYR A 302 27.69 -34.87 -16.42
N ALA A 303 28.59 -35.43 -15.63
CA ALA A 303 29.78 -34.74 -15.18
C ALA A 303 31.03 -35.60 -15.39
N GLU A 304 32.11 -34.95 -15.80
CA GLU A 304 33.48 -35.48 -15.86
C GLU A 304 34.40 -34.46 -15.16
N ALA A 305 35.65 -34.82 -14.86
CA ALA A 305 36.63 -33.93 -14.24
C ALA A 305 36.75 -32.58 -14.98
N GLY A 306 36.14 -31.54 -14.39
CA GLY A 306 36.11 -30.20 -14.97
C GLY A 306 35.11 -30.02 -16.12
N VAL A 307 34.09 -30.89 -16.24
CA VAL A 307 32.98 -30.72 -17.18
C VAL A 307 31.64 -31.05 -16.53
N VAL A 308 30.66 -30.16 -16.71
CA VAL A 308 29.24 -30.46 -16.45
C VAL A 308 28.47 -30.19 -17.72
N MET A 309 27.65 -31.15 -18.12
CA MET A 309 26.61 -30.95 -19.11
C MET A 309 25.25 -31.31 -18.54
N GLY A 310 24.19 -30.61 -18.93
CA GLY A 310 22.85 -31.05 -18.57
C GLY A 310 21.70 -30.22 -19.11
N ASP A 311 20.51 -30.66 -18.74
CA ASP A 311 19.23 -30.15 -19.19
C ASP A 311 18.90 -28.79 -18.55
N VAL A 312 18.60 -27.82 -19.42
CA VAL A 312 18.28 -26.43 -19.09
C VAL A 312 17.03 -26.26 -18.22
N PHE A 313 16.16 -27.28 -18.15
CA PHE A 313 14.96 -27.23 -17.32
C PHE A 313 15.23 -27.41 -15.80
N PHE A 314 16.50 -27.59 -15.40
CA PHE A 314 16.90 -27.79 -13.99
C PHE A 314 18.12 -26.94 -13.57
N PRO A 315 18.02 -25.60 -13.65
CA PRO A 315 19.15 -24.70 -13.38
C PRO A 315 19.73 -24.86 -11.97
N GLU A 316 18.88 -24.92 -10.94
CA GLU A 316 19.30 -25.09 -9.54
C GLU A 316 20.19 -26.33 -9.34
N PHE A 317 19.84 -27.46 -9.99
CA PHE A 317 20.59 -28.70 -9.88
C PHE A 317 21.96 -28.59 -10.56
N LEU A 318 22.02 -27.89 -11.70
CA LEU A 318 23.26 -27.65 -12.40
C LEU A 318 24.17 -26.68 -11.63
N VAL A 319 23.60 -25.69 -10.94
CA VAL A 319 24.33 -24.78 -10.05
C VAL A 319 24.94 -25.56 -8.89
N ASP A 320 24.15 -26.38 -8.18
CA ASP A 320 24.64 -27.21 -7.06
C ASP A 320 25.73 -28.19 -7.52
N LEU A 321 25.56 -28.81 -8.70
CA LEU A 321 26.54 -29.71 -9.28
C LEU A 321 27.82 -28.98 -9.73
N ALA A 322 27.69 -27.79 -10.31
CA ALA A 322 28.81 -26.94 -10.71
C ALA A 322 29.60 -26.48 -9.48
N TYR A 323 28.93 -26.03 -8.42
CA TYR A 323 29.57 -25.72 -7.14
C TYR A 323 30.29 -26.92 -6.54
N ALA A 324 29.67 -28.11 -6.58
CA ALA A 324 30.28 -29.33 -6.11
C ALA A 324 31.58 -29.71 -6.86
N LEU A 325 31.70 -29.26 -8.10
CA LEU A 325 32.87 -29.45 -8.95
C LEU A 325 33.87 -28.30 -8.87
N GLY A 326 33.64 -27.33 -7.97
CA GLY A 326 34.49 -26.16 -7.80
C GLY A 326 34.35 -25.13 -8.91
N ILE A 327 33.22 -25.13 -9.63
CA ILE A 327 32.89 -24.17 -10.68
C ILE A 327 32.15 -23.00 -10.03
N PRO A 328 32.73 -21.80 -9.96
CA PRO A 328 32.10 -20.65 -9.33
C PRO A 328 31.10 -20.04 -10.32
N VAL A 329 29.84 -20.48 -10.26
CA VAL A 329 28.73 -19.99 -11.08
C VAL A 329 27.50 -19.82 -10.21
N ASN A 330 26.92 -18.62 -10.18
CA ASN A 330 25.70 -18.36 -9.43
C ASN A 330 24.44 -18.68 -10.27
N GLU A 331 23.25 -18.64 -9.65
CA GLU A 331 21.99 -18.99 -10.32
C GLU A 331 21.65 -18.05 -11.49
N GLU A 332 21.85 -16.74 -11.35
CA GLU A 332 21.60 -15.76 -12.43
C GLU A 332 22.56 -15.93 -13.61
N GLU A 333 23.84 -16.21 -13.31
CA GLU A 333 24.85 -16.55 -14.32
C GLU A 333 24.51 -17.86 -15.02
N MET A 334 24.09 -18.88 -14.28
CA MET A 334 23.67 -20.16 -14.85
C MET A 334 22.44 -19.97 -15.73
N GLU A 335 21.41 -19.27 -15.27
CA GLU A 335 20.21 -18.99 -16.06
C GLU A 335 20.55 -18.20 -17.34
N ALA A 336 21.42 -17.19 -17.25
CA ALA A 336 21.87 -16.44 -18.42
C ALA A 336 22.60 -17.35 -19.43
N LEU A 337 23.46 -18.24 -18.95
CA LEU A 337 24.17 -19.22 -19.78
C LEU A 337 23.21 -20.24 -20.42
N LEU A 338 22.20 -20.68 -19.69
CA LEU A 338 21.16 -21.58 -20.17
C LEU A 338 20.25 -20.90 -21.21
N ILE A 339 19.94 -19.62 -21.03
CA ILE A 339 19.20 -18.80 -22.00
C ILE A 339 20.02 -18.60 -23.27
N GLU A 340 21.32 -18.26 -23.15
CA GLU A 340 22.22 -18.13 -24.28
C GLU A 340 22.32 -19.45 -25.07
N ALA A 341 22.50 -20.58 -24.38
CA ALA A 341 22.48 -21.91 -24.99
C ALA A 341 21.15 -22.23 -25.69
N SER A 342 20.02 -21.84 -25.08
CA SER A 342 18.69 -21.99 -25.67
C SER A 342 18.51 -21.13 -26.94
N ASP A 343 18.90 -19.86 -26.90
CA ASP A 343 18.72 -18.92 -28.02
C ASP A 343 19.61 -19.28 -29.23
N HIS A 344 20.80 -19.85 -28.99
CA HIS A 344 21.66 -20.41 -30.03
C HIS A 344 21.14 -21.75 -30.61
N GLY A 345 20.33 -22.50 -29.84
CA GLY A 345 19.74 -23.79 -30.22
C GLY A 345 18.66 -23.76 -31.31
N GLN A 346 18.28 -22.61 -31.85
CA GLN A 346 17.43 -22.55 -33.06
C GLN A 346 18.18 -22.77 -34.37
N ALA A 347 19.51 -22.90 -34.35
CA ALA A 347 20.30 -23.20 -35.54
C ALA A 347 21.55 -24.06 -35.22
N HIS A 348 21.36 -25.38 -35.26
CA HIS A 348 22.41 -26.42 -35.19
C HIS A 348 23.12 -26.61 -33.84
N ASN A 349 23.41 -27.90 -33.55
CA ASN A 349 24.11 -28.44 -32.39
C ASN A 349 25.47 -27.76 -32.10
N GLU A 350 25.46 -26.56 -31.53
CA GLU A 350 26.66 -25.85 -31.10
C GLU A 350 26.80 -25.87 -29.58
N LEU A 351 28.02 -26.25 -29.17
CA LEU A 351 28.49 -26.35 -27.80
C LEU A 351 28.72 -24.94 -27.24
N VAL A 352 28.01 -24.55 -26.18
CA VAL A 352 28.34 -23.32 -25.44
C VAL A 352 29.31 -23.70 -24.33
N SER A 353 30.59 -23.34 -24.49
CA SER A 353 31.66 -23.62 -23.52
C SER A 353 31.98 -22.38 -22.69
N VAL A 354 31.82 -22.46 -21.37
CA VAL A 354 32.33 -21.44 -20.43
C VAL A 354 33.61 -21.93 -19.79
N TYR A 355 34.71 -21.20 -20.01
CA TYR A 355 36.01 -21.52 -19.44
C TYR A 355 36.27 -20.70 -18.18
N ASN A 356 36.51 -21.37 -17.06
CA ASN A 356 37.06 -20.74 -15.86
C ASN A 356 38.07 -21.67 -15.18
N ASP A 357 39.31 -21.20 -14.98
CA ASP A 357 40.41 -21.94 -14.32
C ASP A 357 40.62 -23.41 -14.76
N GLY A 358 40.46 -23.69 -16.06
CA GLY A 358 40.69 -25.03 -16.63
C GLY A 358 39.50 -25.99 -16.56
N ILE A 359 38.33 -25.50 -16.12
CA ILE A 359 37.05 -26.22 -16.08
C ILE A 359 36.14 -25.64 -17.19
N THR A 360 35.44 -26.51 -17.92
CA THR A 360 34.55 -26.18 -19.04
C THR A 360 33.10 -26.59 -18.73
N LEU A 361 32.17 -25.64 -18.67
CA LEU A 361 30.73 -25.96 -18.68
C LEU A 361 30.26 -26.07 -20.12
N GLU A 362 29.62 -27.18 -20.50
CA GLU A 362 29.14 -27.41 -21.87
C GLU A 362 27.63 -27.66 -21.87
N PHE A 363 26.86 -26.92 -22.67
CA PHE A 363 25.40 -27.06 -22.75
C PHE A 363 24.97 -27.74 -24.05
N TYR A 364 23.96 -28.62 -24.00
CA TYR A 364 23.39 -29.27 -25.18
C TYR A 364 21.86 -29.19 -25.19
N TRP A 365 21.28 -28.97 -26.36
CA TRP A 365 19.84 -29.09 -26.59
C TRP A 365 19.61 -30.15 -27.69
N ASP A 366 19.19 -31.36 -27.30
CA ASP A 366 18.64 -32.33 -28.25
C ASP A 366 17.29 -32.84 -27.76
N ILE A 367 16.23 -32.60 -28.55
CA ILE A 367 14.88 -33.10 -28.29
C ILE A 367 14.69 -34.51 -28.87
N GLU A 368 15.61 -35.04 -29.69
CA GLU A 368 15.28 -36.21 -30.51
C GLU A 368 16.18 -37.44 -30.40
N ASN A 369 17.36 -37.42 -29.74
CA ASN A 369 18.13 -38.66 -29.58
C ASN A 369 18.86 -38.79 -28.23
N TYR A 370 18.22 -39.48 -27.29
CA TYR A 370 18.89 -40.29 -26.28
C TYR A 370 18.43 -41.75 -26.39
#